data_AF-K9WWW3-F1
#
_entry.id   AF-K9WWW3-F1
#
_cell.length_a   1.000
_cell.length_b   1.000
_cell.length_c   1.000
_cell.angle_alpha   90.00
_cell.angle_beta   90.00
_cell.angle_gamma   90.00
#
_symmetry.space_group_name_H-M   'P 1'
#
loop_
_entity.id
_entity.type
_entity.pdbx_description
1 polymer ?
#
loop_
_entity_poly.entity_id
_entity_poly.type
_entity_poly.pdbx_seq_one_letter_code
_entity_poly.pdbx_strand_id
1 'polypeptide(L)'
;MPQTQQKSVTFRTEAAKLATLDALSESLGRDRTSLLNEALDAFIEVQTWHKREIMKALEEVRRGEVISEEEMDEFFKELVS
;
A
#
# COMPACT_ATOMS: atom_id res chain seq x y z
N MET A 1 -2.50 21.04 -19.81
CA MET A 1 -2.38 19.93 -18.85
C MET A 1 -2.00 18.68 -19.63
N PRO A 2 -0.99 17.90 -19.21
CA PRO A 2 -0.70 16.64 -19.91
C PRO A 2 -1.95 15.75 -19.79
N GLN A 3 -2.45 15.28 -20.92
CA GLN A 3 -3.57 14.33 -20.95
C GLN A 3 -3.05 13.00 -20.43
N THR A 4 -3.62 12.49 -19.33
CA THR A 4 -3.30 11.16 -18.81
C THR A 4 -3.80 10.14 -19.82
N GLN A 5 -2.89 9.51 -20.56
CA GLN A 5 -3.26 8.51 -21.56
C GLN A 5 -3.74 7.24 -20.85
N GLN A 6 -5.03 6.93 -20.98
CA GLN A 6 -5.57 5.67 -20.51
C GLN A 6 -5.08 4.52 -21.40
N LYS A 7 -4.69 3.42 -20.77
CA LYS A 7 -4.27 2.19 -21.45
C LYS A 7 -5.15 1.03 -20.97
N SER A 8 -5.60 0.21 -21.91
CA SER A 8 -6.35 -1.01 -21.59
C SER A 8 -5.40 -2.16 -21.30
N VAL A 9 -5.74 -2.97 -20.29
CA VAL A 9 -5.02 -4.20 -19.92
C VAL A 9 -6.01 -5.36 -19.82
N THR A 10 -5.57 -6.57 -20.11
CA THR A 10 -6.38 -7.77 -19.85
C THR A 10 -6.14 -8.24 -18.43
N PHE A 11 -7.21 -8.31 -17.62
CA PHE A 11 -7.14 -8.76 -16.23
C PHE A 11 -7.68 -10.18 -16.11
N ARG A 12 -6.86 -11.09 -15.61
CA ARG A 12 -7.27 -12.48 -15.30
C ARG A 12 -7.53 -12.61 -13.81
N THR A 13 -8.68 -13.15 -13.47
CA THR A 13 -9.11 -13.38 -12.09
C THR A 13 -10.08 -14.55 -12.04
N GLU A 14 -10.37 -15.00 -10.83
CA GLU A 14 -11.41 -16.00 -10.57
C GLU A 14 -12.79 -15.42 -10.87
N ALA A 15 -13.66 -16.23 -11.51
CA ALA A 15 -15.01 -15.82 -11.87
C ALA A 15 -15.84 -15.39 -10.65
N ALA A 16 -15.69 -16.09 -9.52
CA ALA A 16 -16.36 -15.75 -8.28
C ALA A 16 -15.98 -14.36 -7.77
N LYS A 17 -14.69 -14.00 -7.84
CA LYS A 17 -14.20 -12.67 -7.45
C LYS A 17 -14.77 -11.58 -8.34
N LEU A 18 -14.86 -11.84 -9.64
CA LEU A 18 -15.45 -10.89 -10.59
C LEU A 18 -16.94 -10.68 -10.32
N ALA A 19 -17.69 -11.75 -10.03
CA ALA A 19 -19.11 -11.66 -9.70
C ALA A 19 -19.36 -10.84 -8.42
N THR A 20 -18.53 -11.02 -7.39
CA THR A 20 -18.61 -10.20 -6.17
C THR A 20 -18.34 -8.73 -6.46
N LEU A 21 -17.34 -8.43 -7.30
CA LEU A 21 -17.03 -7.06 -7.69
C LEU A 21 -18.18 -6.41 -8.48
N ASP A 22 -18.85 -7.19 -9.34
CA ASP A 22 -19.99 -6.72 -10.12
C ASP A 22 -21.17 -6.35 -9.22
N ALA A 23 -21.53 -7.23 -8.28
CA ALA A 23 -22.58 -6.93 -7.30
C ALA A 23 -22.24 -5.69 -6.45
N LEU A 24 -20.96 -5.53 -6.07
CA LEU A 24 -20.50 -4.33 -5.37
C LEU A 24 -20.66 -3.08 -6.23
N SER A 25 -20.27 -3.15 -7.51
CA SER A 25 -20.38 -2.05 -8.46
C SER A 25 -21.83 -1.59 -8.64
N GLU A 26 -22.77 -2.53 -8.74
CA GLU A 26 -24.22 -2.27 -8.81
C GLU A 26 -24.72 -1.58 -7.53
N SER A 27 -24.35 -2.10 -6.36
CA SER A 27 -24.78 -1.55 -5.07
C SER A 27 -24.29 -0.12 -4.83
N LEU A 28 -23.11 0.21 -5.35
CA LEU A 28 -22.49 1.54 -5.20
C LEU A 28 -22.87 2.50 -6.33
N GLY A 29 -23.53 2.02 -7.40
CA GLY A 29 -23.81 2.81 -8.60
C GLY A 29 -22.52 3.28 -9.32
N ARG A 30 -21.44 2.50 -9.21
CA ARG A 30 -20.12 2.80 -9.79
C ARG A 30 -19.76 1.78 -10.84
N ASP A 31 -18.97 2.16 -11.83
CA ASP A 31 -18.50 1.20 -12.83
C ASP A 31 -17.35 0.34 -12.30
N ARG A 32 -17.22 -0.85 -12.88
CA ARG A 32 -16.19 -1.83 -12.51
C ARG A 32 -14.77 -1.26 -12.65
N THR A 33 -14.52 -0.46 -13.70
CA THR A 33 -13.19 0.11 -13.97
C THR A 33 -12.79 1.09 -12.87
N SER A 34 -13.72 1.92 -12.39
CA SER A 34 -13.48 2.80 -11.26
C SER A 34 -13.10 2.04 -9.99
N LEU A 35 -13.80 0.95 -9.66
CA LEU A 35 -13.47 0.14 -8.48
C LEU A 35 -12.13 -0.60 -8.64
N LEU A 36 -11.81 -1.09 -9.84
CA LEU A 36 -10.52 -1.72 -10.12
C LEU A 36 -9.35 -0.74 -9.99
N ASN A 37 -9.51 0.50 -10.49
CA ASN A 37 -8.48 1.53 -10.36
C ASN A 37 -8.29 1.92 -8.89
N GLU A 38 -9.37 2.10 -8.13
CA GLU A 38 -9.27 2.43 -6.70
C GLU A 38 -8.55 1.33 -5.92
N ALA A 39 -8.88 0.06 -6.16
CA ALA A 39 -8.19 -1.06 -5.53
C ALA A 39 -6.70 -1.12 -5.94
N LEU A 40 -6.39 -0.81 -7.20
CA LEU A 40 -5.02 -0.78 -7.70
C LEU A 40 -4.22 0.38 -7.09
N ASP A 41 -4.81 1.58 -7.00
CA ASP A 41 -4.19 2.75 -6.41
C ASP A 41 -3.85 2.50 -4.94
N ALA A 42 -4.81 1.97 -4.16
CA ALA A 42 -4.59 1.61 -2.77
C ALA A 42 -3.47 0.57 -2.60
N PHE A 43 -3.43 -0.44 -3.48
CA PHE A 43 -2.36 -1.44 -3.47
C PHE A 43 -1.00 -0.81 -3.77
N ILE A 44 -0.90 0.00 -4.83
CA ILE A 44 0.35 0.64 -5.24
C ILE A 44 0.85 1.60 -4.16
N GLU A 45 -0.03 2.38 -3.54
CA GLU A 45 0.31 3.30 -2.48
C GLU A 45 0.97 2.56 -1.30
N VAL A 46 0.30 1.53 -0.78
CA VAL A 46 0.81 0.73 0.34
C VAL A 46 2.16 0.08 0.00
N GLN A 47 2.28 -0.53 -1.17
CA GLN A 47 3.53 -1.19 -1.58
C GLN A 47 4.67 -0.18 -1.80
N THR A 48 4.36 1.00 -2.34
CA THR A 48 5.35 2.06 -2.54
C THR A 48 5.83 2.62 -1.21
N TRP A 49 4.91 2.84 -0.27
CA TRP A 49 5.24 3.23 1.10
C TRP A 49 6.14 2.19 1.78
N HIS A 50 5.75 0.91 1.79
CA HIS A 50 6.57 -0.17 2.37
C HIS A 50 7.98 -0.21 1.77
N LYS A 51 8.09 -0.15 0.44
CA LYS A 51 9.38 -0.17 -0.24
C LYS A 51 10.26 1.00 0.22
N ARG A 52 9.68 2.20 0.32
CA ARG A 52 10.40 3.39 0.77
C ARG A 52 10.90 3.25 2.21
N GLU A 53 10.03 2.80 3.12
CA GLU A 53 10.40 2.64 4.54
C GLU A 53 11.47 1.56 4.73
N ILE A 54 11.37 0.43 4.02
CA ILE A 54 12.42 -0.61 4.04
C ILE A 54 13.75 -0.03 3.56
N MET A 55 13.76 0.70 2.45
CA MET A 55 14.99 1.30 1.92
C MET A 55 15.59 2.33 2.88
N LYS A 56 14.73 3.10 3.55
CA LYS A 56 15.14 4.07 4.59
C LYS A 56 15.75 3.36 5.80
N ALA A 57 15.09 2.35 6.34
CA ALA A 57 15.59 1.56 7.46
C ALA A 57 16.94 0.90 7.16
N LEU A 58 17.12 0.37 5.94
CA LEU A 58 18.41 -0.17 5.52
C LEU A 58 19.52 0.89 5.46
N GLU A 59 19.20 2.14 5.14
CA GLU A 59 20.16 3.24 5.13
C GLU A 59 20.48 3.74 6.54
N GLU A 60 19.51 3.77 7.45
CA GLU A 60 19.71 4.07 8.87
C GLU A 60 20.65 3.03 9.51
N VAL A 61 20.41 1.74 9.27
CA VAL A 61 21.32 0.65 9.68
C VAL A 61 22.73 0.87 9.13
N ARG A 62 22.86 1.20 7.84
CA ARG A 62 24.18 1.46 7.22
C ARG A 62 24.91 2.66 7.84
N ARG A 63 24.18 3.67 8.29
CA ARG A 63 24.73 4.86 8.97
C ARG A 63 24.96 4.65 10.46
N GLY A 64 24.60 3.48 11.00
CA GLY A 64 24.68 3.21 12.44
C GLY A 64 23.63 3.98 13.25
N GLU A 65 22.57 4.49 12.59
CA GLU A 65 21.44 5.18 13.21
C GLU A 65 20.42 4.15 13.74
N VAL A 66 20.92 3.18 14.49
CA VAL A 66 20.15 2.12 15.15
C VAL A 66 20.64 1.98 16.58
N ILE A 67 19.73 1.66 17.48
CA ILE A 67 20.05 1.44 18.89
C ILE A 67 20.00 -0.05 19.22
N SER A 68 20.75 -0.43 20.25
CA SER A 68 20.71 -1.76 20.85
C SER A 68 19.39 -2.02 21.59
N GLU A 69 19.17 -3.29 21.94
CA GLU A 69 17.99 -3.71 22.71
C GLU A 69 17.98 -3.05 24.09
N GLU A 70 19.15 -2.96 24.74
CA GLU A 70 19.32 -2.32 26.03
C GLU A 70 18.98 -0.82 26.00
N GLU A 71 19.42 -0.10 24.97
CA GLU A 71 19.10 1.32 24.77
C GLU A 71 17.60 1.54 24.48
N MET A 72 16.94 0.59 23.79
CA MET A 72 15.50 0.64 23.56
C MET A 72 14.70 0.47 24.86
N ASP A 73 15.13 -0.45 25.73
CA ASP A 73 14.50 -0.70 27.03
C ASP A 73 14.60 0.50 27.97
N GLU A 74 15.74 1.19 27.99
CA GLU A 74 15.91 2.42 28.75
C GLU A 74 14.98 3.53 28.21
N PHE A 75 14.92 3.71 26.89
CA PHE A 75 14.04 4.67 26.25
C PHE A 75 12.55 4.43 26.59
N PHE A 76 12.10 3.17 26.55
CA PHE A 76 10.71 2.84 26.89
C PHE A 76 10.38 3.09 28.36
N LYS A 77 11.31 2.82 29.28
CA LYS A 77 11.13 3.10 30.71
C LYS A 77 10.96 4.61 30.96
N GLU A 78 11.71 5.45 30.25
CA GLU A 78 11.60 6.90 30.36
C GLU A 78 10.27 7.44 29.79
N LEU A 79 9.77 6.84 28.70
CA LEU A 79 8.56 7.32 28.01
C LEU A 79 7.24 7.02 28.75
N VAL A 80 7.25 6.02 29.64
CA VAL A 80 6.07 5.54 30.39
C VAL A 80 6.13 5.89 31.88
N SER A 81 7.24 6.49 32.34
CA SER A 81 7.40 7.02 33.70
C SER A 81 6.76 8.39 33.89
#